data_AF-A0A7I8JUF2-F1
#
_entry.id   AF-A0A7I8JUF2-F1
#
_cell.length_a   1.000
_cell.length_b   1.000
_cell.length_c   1.000
_cell.angle_alpha   90.00
_cell.angle_beta   90.00
_cell.angle_gamma   90.00
#
_symmetry.space_group_name_H-M   'P 1'
#
loop_
_entity.id
_entity.type
_entity.pdbx_description
1 polymer ?
#
loop_
_entity_poly.entity_id
_entity_poly.type
_entity_poly.pdbx_seq_one_letter_code
_entity_poly.pdbx_strand_id
1 'polypeptide(L)'
;MESIAMAIASRDPYGDFRSSMEEMVVAHGLWDWSGLKELLQCYLRVNEKKTHKIIMLAFVDLLMDLASHGDVLSSESPFTSLCPHRLHL
;
A
#
# COMPACT_ATOMS: atom_id res chain seq x y z
N MET A 1 -36.11 -0.65 -7.82
CA MET A 1 -35.21 0.49 -8.10
C MET A 1 -33.87 -0.10 -8.46
N GLU A 2 -33.66 -0.34 -9.76
CA GLU A 2 -32.37 -0.82 -10.27
C GLU A 2 -31.42 0.38 -10.25
N SER A 3 -30.57 0.44 -9.23
CA SER A 3 -29.48 1.41 -9.21
C SER A 3 -28.46 0.94 -10.25
N ILE A 4 -28.64 1.37 -11.50
CA ILE A 4 -27.62 1.23 -12.54
C ILE A 4 -26.48 2.15 -12.10
N ALA A 5 -25.57 1.61 -11.28
CA ALA A 5 -24.27 2.20 -11.06
C ALA A 5 -23.57 2.17 -12.42
N MET A 6 -23.70 3.25 -13.19
CA MET A 6 -22.84 3.49 -14.33
C MET A 6 -21.43 3.60 -13.78
N ALA A 7 -20.70 2.50 -13.79
CA ALA A 7 -19.26 2.52 -13.59
C ALA A 7 -18.70 3.36 -14.74
N ILE A 8 -18.46 4.63 -14.46
CA ILE A 8 -17.74 5.51 -15.37
C ILE A 8 -16.37 4.87 -15.52
N ALA A 9 -16.08 4.32 -16.70
CA ALA A 9 -14.75 3.83 -17.01
C ALA A 9 -13.81 5.03 -16.90
N SER A 10 -12.94 5.01 -15.89
CA SER A 10 -11.98 6.07 -15.66
C SER A 10 -11.02 6.21 -16.86
N ARG A 11 -10.48 7.42 -17.03
CA ARG A 11 -9.42 7.70 -18.01
C ARG A 11 -8.08 7.11 -17.59
N ASP A 12 -7.85 6.90 -16.30
CA ASP A 12 -6.66 6.25 -15.76
C ASP A 12 -7.02 5.18 -14.71
N PRO A 13 -7.52 4.01 -15.14
CA PRO A 13 -7.87 2.94 -14.20
C PRO A 13 -6.68 2.47 -13.36
N TYR A 14 -5.46 2.54 -13.89
CA TYR A 14 -4.27 2.14 -13.16
C TYR A 14 -4.01 3.08 -11.97
N GLY A 15 -3.95 4.40 -12.23
CA GLY A 15 -3.72 5.40 -11.20
C GLY A 15 -4.80 5.41 -10.13
N ASP A 16 -6.05 5.20 -10.53
CA ASP A 16 -7.19 5.11 -9.62
C ASP A 16 -7.10 3.90 -8.69
N PHE A 17 -6.78 2.71 -9.24
CA PHE A 17 -6.60 1.52 -8.40
C PHE A 17 -5.43 1.68 -7.45
N ARG A 18 -4.31 2.24 -7.90
CA ARG A 18 -3.13 2.45 -7.04
C ARG A 18 -3.46 3.40 -5.89
N SER A 19 -4.04 4.56 -6.20
CA SER A 19 -4.41 5.56 -5.19
C SER A 19 -5.44 5.02 -4.19
N SER A 20 -6.47 4.33 -4.68
CA SER A 20 -7.50 3.71 -3.83
C SER A 20 -6.94 2.59 -2.94
N MET A 21 -5.93 1.84 -3.38
CA MET A 21 -5.26 0.85 -2.54
C MET A 21 -4.40 1.52 -1.46
N GLU A 22 -3.67 2.57 -1.81
CA GLU A 22 -2.85 3.35 -0.86
C GLU A 22 -3.72 3.94 0.25
N GLU A 23 -4.84 4.57 -0.10
CA GLU A 23 -5.83 5.08 0.86
C GLU A 23 -6.33 3.97 1.81
N MET A 24 -6.63 2.78 1.28
CA MET A 24 -7.10 1.64 2.08
C MET A 24 -6.02 1.11 3.03
N VAL A 25 -4.75 1.08 2.60
CA VAL A 25 -3.63 0.71 3.46
C VAL A 25 -3.50 1.67 4.64
N VAL A 26 -3.56 2.98 4.38
CA VAL A 26 -3.46 4.01 5.42
C VAL A 26 -4.66 3.98 6.35
N ALA A 27 -5.88 3.94 5.81
CA ALA A 27 -7.11 4.01 6.60
C ALA A 27 -7.31 2.82 7.52
N HIS A 28 -6.90 1.62 7.09
CA HIS A 28 -7.10 0.37 7.83
C HIS A 28 -5.82 -0.21 8.44
N GLY A 29 -4.68 0.45 8.25
CA GLY A 29 -3.39 0.01 8.80
C GLY A 29 -2.88 -1.31 8.22
N LEU A 30 -3.14 -1.58 6.93
CA LEU A 30 -2.81 -2.84 6.26
C LEU A 30 -1.33 -2.88 5.82
N TRP A 31 -0.41 -2.80 6.77
CA TRP A 31 1.03 -2.71 6.50
C TRP A 31 1.71 -4.07 6.35
N ASP A 32 1.07 -5.14 6.80
CA ASP A 32 1.61 -6.48 6.74
C ASP A 32 1.20 -7.20 5.45
N TRP A 33 1.96 -8.26 5.12
CA TRP A 33 1.69 -9.05 3.92
C TRP A 33 0.28 -9.66 3.90
N SER A 34 -0.27 -10.04 5.07
CA SER A 34 -1.62 -10.61 5.13
C SER A 34 -2.67 -9.59 4.74
N GLY A 35 -2.62 -8.38 5.33
CA GLY A 35 -3.53 -7.29 5.01
C GLY A 35 -3.45 -6.87 3.55
N LEU A 36 -2.24 -6.74 3.00
CA LEU A 36 -2.03 -6.40 1.59
C LEU A 36 -2.57 -7.47 0.63
N LYS A 37 -2.40 -8.76 0.97
CA LYS A 37 -2.94 -9.86 0.19
C LYS A 37 -4.48 -9.89 0.24
N GLU A 38 -5.08 -9.66 1.39
CA GLU A 38 -6.53 -9.58 1.54
C GLU A 38 -7.11 -8.40 0.75
N LEU A 39 -6.45 -7.25 0.78
CA LEU A 39 -6.79 -6.09 -0.03
C LEU A 39 -6.81 -6.45 -1.52
N LEU A 40 -5.72 -7.03 -2.04
CA LEU A 40 -5.66 -7.48 -3.44
C LEU A 40 -6.79 -8.46 -3.79
N GLN A 41 -7.04 -9.45 -2.93
CA GLN A 41 -8.11 -10.43 -3.14
C GLN A 41 -9.49 -9.78 -3.20
N CYS A 42 -9.75 -8.74 -2.40
CA CYS A 42 -10.99 -7.98 -2.44
C CYS A 42 -11.18 -7.33 -3.82
N TYR A 43 -10.17 -6.60 -4.30
CA TYR A 43 -10.23 -5.94 -5.61
C TYR A 43 -10.43 -6.94 -6.77
N LEU A 44 -9.73 -8.08 -6.74
CA LEU A 44 -9.90 -9.11 -7.77
C LEU A 44 -11.30 -9.77 -7.72
N ARG A 45 -11.92 -9.88 -6.55
CA ARG A 45 -13.25 -10.48 -6.40
C ARG A 45 -14.36 -9.57 -6.92
N VAL A 46 -14.27 -8.27 -6.66
CA VAL A 46 -15.33 -7.31 -7.02
C VAL A 46 -15.22 -6.81 -8.46
N ASN A 47 -14.06 -7.00 -9.10
CA ASN A 47 -13.82 -6.58 -10.48
C ASN A 47 -13.84 -7.74 -11.48
N GLU A 48 -14.25 -7.44 -12.71
CA GLU A 48 -14.24 -8.36 -13.83
C GLU A 48 -12.82 -8.76 -14.26
N LYS A 49 -12.66 -9.98 -14.81
CA LYS A 49 -11.35 -10.57 -15.13
C LYS A 49 -10.47 -9.72 -16.05
N LYS A 50 -11.06 -8.95 -16.98
CA LYS A 50 -10.29 -8.06 -17.88
C LYS A 50 -9.59 -6.92 -17.13
N THR A 51 -10.08 -6.55 -15.94
CA THR A 51 -9.52 -5.49 -15.08
C THR A 51 -8.40 -6.03 -14.19
N HIS A 52 -8.34 -7.35 -13.95
CA HIS A 52 -7.38 -7.98 -13.03
C HIS A 52 -5.93 -7.65 -13.37
N LYS A 53 -5.56 -7.58 -14.65
CA LYS A 53 -4.20 -7.23 -15.05
C LYS A 53 -3.79 -5.84 -14.55
N ILE A 54 -4.68 -4.86 -14.63
CA ILE A 54 -4.40 -3.48 -14.19
C ILE A 54 -4.32 -3.42 -12.66
N ILE A 55 -5.23 -4.11 -11.96
CA ILE A 55 -5.21 -4.23 -10.49
C ILE A 55 -3.89 -4.84 -10.00
N MET A 56 -3.42 -5.92 -10.65
CA MET A 56 -2.15 -6.57 -10.29
C MET A 56 -0.95 -5.65 -10.51
N LEU A 57 -0.92 -4.88 -11.60
CA LEU A 57 0.16 -3.92 -11.86
C LEU A 57 0.19 -2.81 -10.79
N ALA A 58 -0.96 -2.19 -10.52
CA ALA A 58 -1.08 -1.16 -9.48
C ALA A 58 -0.65 -1.67 -8.10
N PHE A 59 -1.02 -2.91 -7.77
CA PHE A 59 -0.63 -3.55 -6.50
C PHE A 59 0.88 -3.82 -6.40
N VAL A 60 1.51 -4.30 -7.48
CA VAL A 60 2.97 -4.55 -7.47
C VAL A 60 3.74 -3.24 -7.29
N ASP A 61 3.33 -2.17 -7.97
CA ASP A 61 3.99 -0.86 -7.81
C ASP A 61 3.80 -0.31 -6.40
N LEU A 62 2.59 -0.42 -5.82
CA LEU A 62 2.35 -0.08 -4.41
C LEU A 62 3.29 -0.85 -3.46
N LEU A 63 3.52 -2.14 -3.69
CA LEU A 63 4.46 -2.95 -2.88
C LEU A 63 5.89 -2.44 -3.01
N MET A 64 6.33 -2.08 -4.22
CA MET A 64 7.67 -1.54 -4.44
C MET A 64 7.86 -0.20 -3.72
N ASP A 65 6.84 0.64 -3.73
CA ASP A 65 6.87 1.92 -3.01
C ASP A 65 6.93 1.70 -1.50
N LEU A 66 6.07 0.85 -0.94
CA LEU A 66 6.11 0.49 0.49
C LEU A 66 7.46 -0.10 0.90
N ALA A 67 8.04 -0.96 0.07
CA ALA A 67 9.36 -1.55 0.32
C ALA A 67 10.47 -0.49 0.33
N SER A 68 10.40 0.50 -0.57
CA SER A 68 11.37 1.61 -0.61
C SER A 68 11.27 2.54 0.59
N HIS A 69 10.07 2.71 1.16
CA HIS A 69 9.85 3.49 2.38
C HIS A 69 10.23 2.73 3.66
N GLY A 70 10.30 1.40 3.62
CA GLY A 70 10.73 0.55 4.74
C GLY A 70 12.18 0.76 5.18
N ASP A 71 13.05 1.28 4.30
CA ASP A 71 14.46 1.55 4.61
C ASP A 71 14.67 2.86 5.40
N VAL A 72 13.71 3.78 5.42
CA VAL A 72 13.89 5.12 6.01
C VAL A 72 13.82 5.11 7.55
N LEU A 73 13.18 4.11 8.16
CA LEU A 73 13.13 3.99 9.63
C LEU A 73 14.43 3.46 10.27
N SER A 74 15.44 3.10 9.45
CA SER A 74 16.78 2.73 9.96
C SER A 74 17.79 3.89 9.94
N SER A 75 17.47 5.05 9.35
CA SER A 75 18.49 6.09 9.09
C SER A 75 18.33 7.44 9.79
N GLU A 76 17.29 7.71 10.59
CA GLU A 76 17.23 8.99 11.33
C GLU A 76 16.76 8.79 12.77
N SER A 77 17.73 8.73 13.70
CA SER A 77 17.53 9.21 15.07
C SER A 77 18.53 10.34 15.34
N PRO A 78 18.10 11.63 15.37
CA PRO A 78 19.00 12.77 15.62
C PRO A 78 19.32 13.03 17.10
N PHE A 79 18.90 12.18 18.02
CA PHE A 79 19.16 12.32 19.47
C PHE A 79 19.52 10.91 19.97
N THR A 80 20.72 10.58 20.44
CA THR A 80 21.56 11.29 21.39
C THR A 80 23.04 10.95 21.20
N SER A 81 23.83 11.94 20.79
CA SER A 81 25.24 12.01 21.12
C SER A 81 25.38 12.33 22.62
N LEU A 82 25.61 11.32 23.45
CA LEU A 82 26.26 11.53 24.75
C LEU A 82 27.01 10.27 25.20
N CYS A 83 28.21 10.07 24.66
CA CYS A 83 29.30 9.50 25.47
C CYS A 83 29.87 10.67 26.29
N PRO A 84 30.30 10.50 27.58
CA PRO A 84 31.14 9.38 28.02
C PRO A 84 30.93 8.91 29.48
N HIS A 85 31.01 7.61 29.73
CA HIS A 85 31.97 7.05 30.70
C HIS A 85 31.90 5.52 30.75
N ARG A 86 33.07 4.90 30.57
CA ARG A 86 33.41 3.59 31.13
C ARG A 86 32.89 3.47 32.56
N LEU A 87 32.28 2.35 32.90
CA LEU A 87 32.63 1.58 34.09
C LEU A 87 32.29 0.11 33.83
N HIS A 88 33.30 -0.73 34.02
CA HIS A 88 33.20 -2.18 34.05
C HIS A 88 32.13 -2.63 35.05
N LEU A 89 31.41 -3.71 34.70
CA LEU A 89 31.44 -4.99 35.40
C LEU A 89 30.88 -6.07 34.47
#